data_AF-A0A7Z7R160-F1
#
_entry.id   AF-A0A7Z7R160-F1
#
_cell.length_a   1.000
_cell.length_b   1.000
_cell.length_c   1.000
_cell.angle_alpha   90.00
_cell.angle_beta   90.00
_cell.angle_gamma   90.00
#
_symmetry.space_group_name_H-M   'P 1'
#
loop_
_entity.id
_entity.type
_entity.pdbx_description
1 polymer ?
#
loop_
_entity_poly.entity_id
_entity_poly.type
_entity_poly.pdbx_seq_one_letter_code
_entity_poly.pdbx_strand_id
1 'polypeptide(L)'
;MELNDIPLKYEDVQTAKQQSLAITHCYFKQPMKQFLQQLNIQDSNAQLWLAEFAWHDTSSAHYRSAYHILDMVFWFGNLQILAAHQYPTTAHLKFLSRQMQNDLANFAKSGKMPWPMYHNERRYYRTYQ
;
A
#
# COMPACT_ATOMS: atom_id res chain seq x y z
N MET A 1 -19.69 11.32 -13.76
CA MET A 1 -19.17 9.93 -13.88
C MET A 1 -18.94 9.44 -12.47
N GLU A 2 -19.14 8.16 -12.18
CA GLU A 2 -18.87 7.59 -10.87
C GLU A 2 -17.88 6.43 -11.01
N LEU A 3 -16.93 6.31 -10.09
CA LEU A 3 -16.07 5.14 -9.95
C LEU A 3 -16.20 4.63 -8.52
N ASN A 4 -16.65 3.39 -8.35
CA ASN A 4 -16.89 2.79 -7.04
C ASN A 4 -17.80 3.66 -6.14
N ASP A 5 -18.94 4.11 -6.71
CA ASP A 5 -19.94 4.98 -6.07
C ASP A 5 -19.39 6.35 -5.58
N ILE A 6 -18.22 6.76 -6.08
CA ILE A 6 -17.60 8.05 -5.77
C ILE A 6 -17.80 8.98 -6.98
N PRO A 7 -18.48 10.12 -6.80
CA PRO A 7 -18.67 11.11 -7.86
C PRO A 7 -17.34 11.68 -8.36
N LEU A 8 -17.17 11.67 -9.68
CA LEU A 8 -16.05 12.29 -10.39
C LEU A 8 -16.58 13.27 -11.42
N LYS A 9 -15.99 14.47 -11.45
CA LYS A 9 -16.24 15.42 -12.53
C LYS A 9 -15.43 15.03 -13.75
N TYR A 10 -16.01 15.18 -14.92
CA TYR A 10 -15.36 14.83 -16.19
C TYR A 10 -14.06 15.64 -16.41
N GLU A 11 -14.06 16.90 -15.99
CA GLU A 11 -12.89 17.79 -15.99
C GLU A 11 -11.71 17.30 -15.14
N ASP A 12 -11.96 16.46 -14.13
CA ASP A 12 -10.92 15.96 -13.23
C ASP A 12 -10.10 14.80 -13.82
N VAL A 13 -10.57 14.18 -14.92
CA VAL A 13 -10.06 12.88 -15.39
C VAL A 13 -9.87 12.85 -16.92
N GLN A 14 -8.97 13.68 -17.45
CA GLN A 14 -8.74 13.83 -18.89
C GLN A 14 -7.53 13.04 -19.42
N THR A 15 -6.53 12.81 -18.58
CA THR A 15 -5.27 12.13 -18.94
C THR A 15 -5.17 10.74 -18.33
N ALA A 16 -4.37 9.85 -18.92
CA ALA A 16 -4.08 8.54 -18.34
C ALA A 16 -3.52 8.62 -16.90
N LYS A 17 -2.73 9.65 -16.59
CA LYS A 17 -2.23 9.90 -15.23
C LYS A 17 -3.38 10.25 -14.27
N GLN A 18 -4.28 11.14 -14.67
CA GLN A 18 -5.45 11.48 -13.85
C GLN A 18 -6.38 10.29 -13.67
N GLN A 19 -6.60 9.48 -14.72
CA GLN A 19 -7.36 8.22 -14.64
C GLN A 19 -6.74 7.25 -13.61
N SER A 20 -5.42 7.04 -13.68
CA SER A 20 -4.71 6.19 -12.71
C SER A 20 -4.84 6.70 -11.27
N LEU A 21 -4.74 8.02 -11.06
CA LEU A 21 -4.94 8.64 -9.74
C LEU A 21 -6.38 8.48 -9.25
N ALA A 22 -7.38 8.71 -10.11
CA ALA A 22 -8.79 8.52 -9.79
C ALA A 22 -9.08 7.07 -9.42
N ILE A 23 -8.59 6.11 -10.20
CA ILE A 23 -8.72 4.67 -9.89
C ILE A 23 -8.07 4.35 -8.55
N THR A 24 -6.83 4.80 -8.31
CA THR A 24 -6.10 4.58 -7.05
C THR A 24 -6.88 5.13 -5.85
N HIS A 25 -7.48 6.31 -6.01
CA HIS A 25 -8.28 6.94 -4.97
C HIS A 25 -9.58 6.18 -4.72
N CYS A 26 -10.38 5.97 -5.77
CA CYS A 26 -11.75 5.50 -5.66
C CYS A 26 -11.85 4.00 -5.33
N TYR A 27 -10.95 3.16 -5.83
CA TYR A 27 -11.00 1.72 -5.58
C TYR A 27 -10.18 1.27 -4.38
N PHE A 28 -9.17 2.04 -3.96
CA PHE A 28 -8.25 1.60 -2.92
C PHE A 28 -8.19 2.55 -1.73
N LYS A 29 -7.74 3.80 -1.93
CA LYS A 29 -7.44 4.70 -0.80
C LYS A 29 -8.68 5.15 -0.04
N GLN A 30 -9.76 5.51 -0.72
CA GLN A 30 -10.99 5.95 -0.06
C GLN A 30 -11.74 4.78 0.62
N PRO A 31 -11.98 3.63 -0.04
CA PRO A 31 -12.62 2.49 0.61
C PRO A 31 -11.86 1.98 1.84
N MET A 32 -10.53 1.89 1.76
CA MET A 32 -9.70 1.49 2.91
C MET A 32 -9.84 2.46 4.10
N LYS A 33 -9.87 3.77 3.84
CA LYS A 33 -10.09 4.77 4.90
C LYS A 33 -11.46 4.65 5.54
N GLN A 34 -12.51 4.48 4.72
CA GLN A 34 -13.88 4.29 5.20
C GLN A 34 -13.97 3.03 6.06
N PHE A 35 -13.35 1.92 5.62
CA PHE A 35 -13.30 0.68 6.37
C PHE A 35 -12.59 0.83 7.72
N LEU A 36 -11.41 1.46 7.77
CA LEU A 36 -10.70 1.71 9.03
C LEU A 36 -11.51 2.58 9.99
N GLN A 37 -12.19 3.61 9.48
CA GLN A 37 -13.06 4.46 10.29
C GLN A 37 -14.24 3.68 10.87
N GLN A 38 -14.87 2.82 10.08
CA GLN A 38 -15.98 1.97 10.52
C GLN A 38 -15.53 0.99 11.62
N LEU A 39 -14.38 0.32 11.45
CA LEU A 39 -13.85 -0.59 12.47
C LEU A 39 -13.60 0.14 13.80
N ASN A 40 -13.00 1.32 13.75
CA ASN A 40 -12.72 2.13 14.94
C ASN A 40 -14.01 2.63 15.64
N ILE A 41 -15.09 2.87 14.89
CA ILE A 41 -16.41 3.23 15.45
C ILE A 41 -17.09 2.03 16.10
N GLN A 42 -17.01 0.86 15.46
CA GLN A 42 -17.71 -0.35 15.89
C GLN A 42 -17.06 -1.04 17.10
N ASP A 43 -15.74 -0.95 17.22
CA ASP A 43 -14.99 -1.53 18.34
C ASP A 43 -13.95 -0.53 18.85
N SER A 44 -14.24 0.06 20.02
CA SER A 44 -13.33 1.02 20.68
C SER A 44 -12.02 0.39 21.16
N ASN A 45 -11.93 -0.95 21.18
CA ASN A 45 -10.72 -1.69 21.51
C ASN A 45 -9.98 -2.21 20.26
N ALA A 46 -10.48 -1.90 19.05
CA ALA A 46 -9.85 -2.34 17.82
C ALA A 46 -8.41 -1.84 17.73
N GLN A 47 -7.48 -2.78 17.62
CA GLN A 47 -6.07 -2.48 17.40
C GLN A 47 -5.78 -2.53 15.91
N LEU A 48 -5.67 -1.36 15.30
CA LEU A 48 -5.53 -1.22 13.85
C LEU A 48 -4.14 -0.69 13.51
N TRP A 49 -3.56 -1.20 12.44
CA TRP A 49 -2.32 -0.69 11.87
C TRP A 49 -2.49 -0.53 10.36
N LEU A 50 -2.05 0.61 9.84
CA LEU A 50 -2.07 0.91 8.42
C LEU A 50 -0.64 0.97 7.89
N ALA A 51 -0.42 0.37 6.72
CA ALA A 51 0.82 0.49 5.98
C ALA A 51 0.54 0.90 4.53
N GLU A 52 1.48 1.64 3.93
CA GLU A 52 1.50 2.02 2.53
C GLU A 52 2.77 1.48 1.88
N PHE A 53 2.60 0.76 0.78
CA PHE A 53 3.71 0.39 -0.08
C PHE A 53 3.97 1.51 -1.09
N ALA A 54 5.18 2.06 -1.06
CA ALA A 54 5.60 3.21 -1.87
C ALA A 54 6.90 2.97 -2.64
N TRP A 55 7.54 1.81 -2.47
CA TRP A 55 8.76 1.49 -3.22
C TRP A 55 8.48 1.46 -4.72
N HIS A 56 9.35 2.16 -5.45
CA HIS A 56 9.40 2.18 -6.91
C HIS A 56 10.78 2.68 -7.35
N ASP A 57 11.09 2.46 -8.62
CA ASP A 57 12.27 3.02 -9.26
C ASP A 57 11.86 3.80 -10.51
N THR A 58 11.93 5.13 -10.42
CA THR A 58 11.54 6.05 -11.50
C THR A 58 12.38 5.86 -12.77
N SER A 59 13.58 5.28 -12.67
CA SER A 59 14.46 4.99 -13.81
C SER A 59 14.13 3.68 -14.53
N SER A 60 13.52 2.72 -13.84
CA SER A 60 13.13 1.42 -14.41
C SER A 60 12.05 1.60 -15.48
N ALA A 61 11.99 0.77 -16.52
CA ALA A 61 10.83 0.79 -17.44
C ALA A 61 9.59 0.09 -16.84
N HIS A 62 9.81 -0.88 -15.95
CA HIS A 62 8.77 -1.78 -15.43
C HIS A 62 8.30 -1.42 -14.01
N TYR A 63 9.11 -0.66 -13.26
CA TYR A 63 8.88 -0.38 -11.84
C TYR A 63 8.81 1.13 -11.53
N ARG A 64 8.37 1.96 -12.49
CA ARG A 64 8.29 3.44 -12.36
C ARG A 64 7.35 3.94 -11.28
N SER A 65 6.46 3.09 -10.79
CA SER A 65 5.50 3.40 -9.75
C SER A 65 5.25 2.19 -8.87
N ALA A 66 4.75 2.45 -7.66
CA ALA A 66 4.26 1.44 -6.74
C ALA A 66 2.88 0.94 -7.20
N TYR A 67 2.82 0.25 -8.33
CA TYR A 67 1.56 -0.22 -8.90
C TYR A 67 0.95 -1.34 -8.05
N HIS A 68 -0.38 -1.47 -8.14
CA HIS A 68 -1.13 -2.47 -7.40
C HIS A 68 -0.63 -3.89 -7.70
N ILE A 69 -0.40 -4.69 -6.65
CA ILE A 69 0.20 -6.04 -6.62
C ILE A 69 1.73 -6.09 -6.50
N LEU A 70 2.46 -4.99 -6.75
CA LEU A 70 3.92 -5.01 -6.68
C LEU A 70 4.45 -5.37 -5.28
N ASP A 71 3.73 -4.95 -4.25
CA ASP A 71 4.03 -5.24 -2.85
C ASP A 71 4.02 -6.74 -2.52
N MET A 72 3.24 -7.55 -3.22
CA MET A 72 3.19 -9.01 -3.05
C MET A 72 4.56 -9.67 -3.29
N VAL A 73 5.36 -9.13 -4.21
CA VAL A 73 6.72 -9.62 -4.46
C VAL A 73 7.56 -9.55 -3.18
N PHE A 74 7.37 -8.50 -2.38
CA PHE A 74 8.11 -8.26 -1.15
C PHE A 74 7.51 -9.01 0.04
N TRP A 75 6.18 -9.05 0.18
CA TRP A 75 5.50 -9.82 1.23
C TRP A 75 5.86 -11.31 1.19
N PHE A 76 5.98 -11.90 -0.01
CA PHE A 76 6.30 -13.31 -0.18
C PHE A 76 7.78 -13.60 -0.38
N GLY A 77 8.64 -12.57 -0.47
CA GLY A 77 10.08 -12.76 -0.67
C GLY A 77 10.47 -13.23 -2.08
N ASN A 78 9.56 -13.19 -3.04
CA ASN A 78 9.76 -13.66 -4.40
C ASN A 78 10.49 -12.63 -5.29
N LEU A 79 11.59 -12.06 -4.79
CA LEU A 79 12.35 -10.98 -5.45
C LEU A 79 12.89 -11.36 -6.84
N GLN A 80 12.93 -12.65 -7.18
CA GLN A 80 13.25 -13.12 -8.53
C GLN A 80 12.27 -12.63 -9.60
N ILE A 81 11.03 -12.28 -9.23
CA ILE A 81 10.07 -11.64 -10.15
C ILE A 81 10.61 -10.31 -10.67
N LEU A 82 11.35 -9.58 -9.82
CA LEU A 82 12.00 -8.33 -10.25
C LEU A 82 13.06 -8.60 -11.33
N ALA A 83 13.84 -9.66 -11.14
CA ALA A 83 14.88 -10.09 -12.06
C ALA A 83 14.32 -10.57 -13.42
N ALA A 84 13.11 -11.12 -13.47
CA ALA A 84 12.44 -11.49 -14.72
C ALA A 84 12.21 -10.28 -15.65
N HIS A 85 12.17 -9.07 -15.07
CA HIS A 85 12.11 -7.79 -15.79
C HIS A 85 13.44 -7.04 -15.77
N GLN A 86 14.56 -7.78 -15.71
CA GLN A 86 15.93 -7.25 -15.75
C GLN A 86 16.26 -6.28 -14.61
N TYR A 87 15.49 -6.29 -13.51
CA TYR A 87 15.78 -5.47 -12.36
C TYR A 87 16.63 -6.22 -11.33
N PRO A 88 17.84 -5.74 -10.99
CA PRO A 88 18.75 -6.47 -10.13
C PRO A 88 18.23 -6.54 -8.69
N THR A 89 18.33 -7.72 -8.07
CA THR A 89 17.97 -7.88 -6.64
C THR A 89 19.05 -7.27 -5.74
N THR A 90 18.88 -5.98 -5.40
CA THR A 90 19.82 -5.23 -4.56
C THR A 90 19.72 -5.59 -3.07
N ALA A 91 20.72 -5.19 -2.28
CA ALA A 91 20.70 -5.34 -0.83
C ALA A 91 19.50 -4.59 -0.20
N HIS A 92 19.15 -3.42 -0.75
CA HIS A 92 18.00 -2.64 -0.32
C HIS A 92 16.68 -3.41 -0.54
N LEU A 93 16.48 -4.05 -1.69
CA LEU A 93 15.27 -4.87 -1.94
C LEU A 93 15.15 -6.05 -0.97
N LYS A 94 16.27 -6.73 -0.70
CA LYS A 94 16.32 -7.82 0.28
C LYS A 94 15.99 -7.31 1.68
N PHE A 95 16.46 -6.13 2.05
CA PHE A 95 16.13 -5.50 3.33
C PHE A 95 14.64 -5.14 3.42
N LEU A 96 14.10 -4.46 2.40
CA LEU A 96 12.69 -4.07 2.37
C LEU A 96 11.76 -5.28 2.46
N SER A 97 12.03 -6.33 1.69
CA SER A 97 11.25 -7.56 1.72
C SER A 97 11.32 -8.27 3.07
N ARG A 98 12.51 -8.35 3.68
CA ARG A 98 12.64 -8.88 5.06
C ARG A 98 11.88 -8.05 6.08
N GLN A 99 11.90 -6.72 5.95
CA GLN A 99 11.15 -5.84 6.84
C GLN A 99 9.65 -6.14 6.75
N MET A 100 9.09 -6.20 5.54
CA MET A 100 7.69 -6.54 5.32
C MET A 100 7.35 -7.95 5.85
N GLN A 101 8.17 -8.96 5.59
CA GLN A 101 7.95 -10.31 6.12
C GLN A 101 7.99 -10.37 7.65
N ASN A 102 8.96 -9.71 8.27
CA ASN A 102 9.09 -9.66 9.73
C ASN A 102 7.88 -8.99 10.36
N ASP A 103 7.40 -7.92 9.75
CA ASP A 103 6.22 -7.18 10.16
C ASP A 103 4.96 -8.08 10.12
N LEU A 104 4.76 -8.80 9.01
CA LEU A 104 3.67 -9.76 8.88
C LEU A 104 3.78 -10.89 9.92
N ALA A 105 4.98 -11.44 10.11
CA ALA A 105 5.23 -12.50 11.08
C ALA A 105 5.03 -12.02 12.53
N ASN A 106 5.44 -10.80 12.85
CA ASN A 106 5.23 -10.18 14.16
C ASN A 106 3.74 -10.01 14.45
N PHE A 107 2.98 -9.50 13.47
CA PHE A 107 1.54 -9.35 13.60
C PHE A 107 0.87 -10.72 13.79
N ALA A 108 1.20 -11.71 12.97
CA ALA A 108 0.66 -13.07 13.09
C ALA A 108 0.98 -13.72 14.44
N LYS A 109 2.17 -13.48 14.99
CA LYS A 109 2.61 -14.07 16.26
C LYS A 109 2.00 -13.39 17.49
N SER A 110 1.84 -12.07 17.45
CA SER A 110 1.55 -11.27 18.66
C SER A 110 0.25 -10.48 18.61
N GLY A 111 -0.40 -10.41 17.45
CA GLY A 111 -1.52 -9.50 17.19
C GLY A 111 -1.13 -8.03 17.21
N LYS A 112 0.17 -7.68 17.20
CA LYS A 112 0.68 -6.32 17.36
C LYS A 112 1.79 -6.01 16.36
N MET A 113 1.93 -4.73 16.01
CA MET A 113 3.07 -4.22 15.26
C MET A 113 4.03 -3.41 16.15
N PRO A 114 5.33 -3.35 15.80
CA PRO A 114 6.32 -2.57 16.53
C PRO A 114 6.27 -1.05 16.26
N TRP A 115 5.26 -0.56 15.53
CA TRP A 115 5.04 0.87 15.27
C TRP A 115 3.64 1.31 15.71
N PRO A 116 3.37 2.63 15.75
CA PRO A 116 2.12 3.16 16.27
C PRO A 116 0.88 2.62 15.58
N MET A 117 -0.16 2.39 16.38
CA MET A 117 -1.50 2.07 15.88
C MET A 117 -2.05 3.23 15.05
N TYR A 118 -2.86 2.87 14.05
CA TYR A 118 -3.68 3.81 13.33
C TYR A 118 -4.70 4.47 14.27
N HIS A 119 -4.90 5.78 14.09
CA HIS A 119 -5.94 6.52 14.79
C HIS A 119 -6.61 7.50 13.82
N ASN A 120 -7.93 7.70 13.94
CA ASN A 120 -8.69 8.56 13.01
C ASN A 120 -8.16 10.02 13.02
N GLU A 121 -7.74 10.49 14.20
CA GLU A 121 -7.24 11.86 14.40
C GLU A 121 -5.76 12.02 14.04
N ARG A 122 -4.99 10.92 14.07
CA ARG A 122 -3.54 10.92 13.81
C ARG A 122 -3.24 9.82 12.80
N ARG A 123 -3.03 10.24 11.54
CA ARG A 123 -2.72 9.34 10.42
C ARG A 123 -1.32 8.75 10.56
N TYR A 124 -1.12 7.87 11.54
CA TYR A 124 0.07 7.03 11.61
C TYR A 124 -0.09 5.88 10.63
N TYR A 125 0.83 5.80 9.68
CA TYR A 125 0.98 4.64 8.81
C TYR A 125 2.46 4.36 8.58
N ARG A 126 2.78 3.08 8.42
CA ARG A 126 4.13 2.64 8.04
C ARG A 126 4.28 2.76 6.54
N THR A 127 5.34 3.40 6.08
CA THR A 127 5.67 3.41 4.64
C THR A 127 6.78 2.39 4.36
N TYR A 128 6.58 1.56 3.35
CA TYR A 128 7.56 0.65 2.77
C TYR A 128 8.12 1.27 1.50
N GLN A 129 9.40 1.68 1.51
CA GLN A 129 10.06 2.40 0.42
C GLN A 129 11.53 2.01 0.30
#